data_AF-A0A350C784-F1
#
_entry.id   AF-A0A350C784-F1
#
_cell.length_a   1.000
_cell.length_b   1.000
_cell.length_c   1.000
_cell.angle_alpha   90.00
_cell.angle_beta   90.00
_cell.angle_gamma   90.00
#
_symmetry.space_group_name_H-M   'P 1'
#
loop_
_entity.id
_entity.type
_entity.pdbx_description
1 polymer ?
#
loop_
_entity_poly.entity_id
_entity_poly.type
_entity_poly.pdbx_seq_one_letter_code
_entity_poly.pdbx_strand_id
1 'polypeptide(L)'
;MKALKNIFLINAIIEITGGVVVMINPDLLLNSPNTDDMVLNISKALGIAAFTMGVVSYQLYRHELLNIRGSKMIALIFMLYHVLMAFTFYSMYNIDITPHIGATGLHLVVSIIFAILYFQTVGIEPKSRK
;
A
#
# COMPACT_ATOMS: atom_id res chain seq x y z
N MET A 1 18.42 -5.30 -8.28
CA MET A 1 18.06 -3.93 -7.83
C MET A 1 17.09 -3.22 -8.77
N LYS A 2 17.26 -3.28 -10.11
CA LYS A 2 16.33 -2.62 -11.06
C LYS A 2 14.86 -3.07 -10.92
N ALA A 3 14.61 -4.37 -10.71
CA ALA A 3 13.26 -4.89 -10.47
C ALA A 3 12.62 -4.34 -9.18
N LEU A 4 13.40 -4.28 -8.09
CA LEU A 4 12.98 -3.67 -6.81
C LEU A 4 12.57 -2.21 -7.00
N LYS A 5 13.41 -1.46 -7.72
CA LYS A 5 13.18 -0.05 -8.04
C LYS A 5 11.86 0.14 -8.80
N ASN A 6 11.60 -0.68 -9.81
CA ASN A 6 10.37 -0.61 -10.59
C ASN A 6 9.10 -0.91 -9.77
N ILE A 7 9.18 -1.80 -8.77
CA ILE A 7 8.03 -2.08 -7.90
C ILE A 7 7.66 -0.87 -7.06
N PHE A 8 8.63 -0.13 -6.52
CA PHE A 8 8.36 1.13 -5.82
C PHE A 8 7.75 2.19 -6.74
N LEU A 9 8.14 2.25 -8.02
CA LEU A 9 7.52 3.14 -8.99
C LEU A 9 6.07 2.76 -9.28
N ILE A 10 5.80 1.47 -9.53
CA ILE A 10 4.44 0.97 -9.80
C ILE A 10 3.54 1.24 -8.60
N ASN A 11 4.01 0.91 -7.39
CA ASN A 11 3.28 1.21 -6.16
C ASN A 11 3.01 2.71 -6.00
N ALA A 12 4.01 3.56 -6.28
CA ALA A 12 3.82 5.01 -6.24
C ALA A 12 2.72 5.49 -7.17
N ILE A 13 2.70 5.01 -8.42
CA ILE A 13 1.69 5.40 -9.42
C ILE A 13 0.29 4.98 -8.93
N ILE A 14 0.15 3.75 -8.44
CA ILE A 14 -1.12 3.20 -7.95
C ILE A 14 -1.62 4.02 -6.76
N GLU A 15 -0.78 4.21 -5.74
CA GLU A 15 -1.16 4.85 -4.48
C GLU A 15 -1.38 6.36 -4.61
N ILE A 16 -0.57 7.07 -5.43
CA ILE A 16 -0.79 8.49 -5.72
C ILE A 16 -2.11 8.68 -6.48
N THR A 17 -2.31 7.92 -7.55
CA THR A 17 -3.51 8.06 -8.40
C THR A 17 -4.76 7.67 -7.62
N GLY A 18 -4.72 6.52 -6.92
CA GLY A 18 -5.79 6.07 -6.05
C GLY A 18 -6.09 7.07 -4.95
N GLY A 19 -5.07 7.56 -4.24
CA GLY A 19 -5.21 8.56 -3.19
C GLY A 19 -5.89 9.83 -3.66
N VAL A 20 -5.45 10.40 -4.80
CA VAL A 20 -6.06 11.62 -5.38
C VAL A 20 -7.51 11.36 -5.79
N VAL A 21 -7.78 10.24 -6.48
CA VAL A 21 -9.12 9.90 -6.94
C VAL A 21 -10.08 9.77 -5.76
N VAL A 22 -9.68 9.07 -4.70
CA VAL A 22 -10.49 8.89 -3.49
C VAL A 22 -10.68 10.19 -2.72
N MET A 23 -9.66 11.05 -2.64
CA MET A 23 -9.81 12.36 -2.00
C MET A 23 -10.83 13.26 -2.71
N ILE A 24 -10.88 13.21 -4.04
CA ILE A 24 -11.81 14.01 -4.86
C ILE A 24 -13.20 13.38 -4.89
N ASN A 25 -13.28 12.05 -5.02
CA ASN A 25 -14.51 11.29 -5.09
C ASN A 25 -14.47 10.08 -4.14
N PRO A 26 -14.71 10.31 -2.83
CA PRO A 26 -14.57 9.30 -1.78
C PRO A 26 -15.57 8.14 -1.88
N ASP A 27 -16.70 8.35 -2.56
CA ASP A 27 -17.73 7.33 -2.76
C ASP A 27 -17.24 6.22 -3.71
N LEU A 28 -16.18 6.47 -4.49
CA LEU A 28 -15.53 5.43 -5.31
C LEU A 28 -14.81 4.38 -4.45
N LEU A 29 -14.43 4.71 -3.22
CA LEU A 29 -13.77 3.78 -2.32
C LEU A 29 -14.75 3.10 -1.37
N LEU A 30 -15.58 3.88 -0.69
CA LEU A 30 -16.54 3.39 0.31
C LEU A 30 -17.94 3.85 -0.07
N ASN A 31 -18.85 2.89 -0.22
CA ASN A 31 -20.27 3.17 -0.41
C ASN A 31 -21.05 2.77 0.87
N SER A 32 -21.96 3.64 1.30
CA SER A 32 -22.85 3.42 2.44
C SER A 32 -24.27 3.86 2.05
N PRO A 33 -25.32 3.07 2.37
CA PRO A 33 -26.72 3.45 2.11
C PRO A 33 -27.13 4.77 2.79
N ASN A 34 -26.48 5.08 3.91
CA ASN A 34 -26.57 6.36 4.59
C ASN A 34 -25.16 6.96 4.57
N THR A 35 -24.88 7.86 3.63
CA THR A 35 -23.60 8.55 3.54
C THR A 35 -23.48 9.50 4.73
N ASP A 36 -23.10 8.96 5.88
CA ASP A 36 -22.81 9.70 7.09
C ASP A 36 -21.46 10.42 6.90
N ASP A 37 -21.33 11.63 7.47
CA ASP A 37 -20.10 12.45 7.39
C ASP A 37 -18.87 11.66 7.88
N MET A 38 -19.09 10.67 8.76
CA MET A 38 -18.06 9.73 9.20
C MET A 38 -17.45 8.90 8.04
N VAL A 39 -18.27 8.28 7.18
CA VAL A 39 -17.79 7.42 6.08
C VAL A 39 -17.02 8.26 5.06
N LEU A 40 -17.52 9.46 4.79
CA LEU A 40 -16.86 10.45 3.94
C LEU A 40 -15.46 10.82 4.46
N ASN A 41 -15.37 11.11 5.75
CA ASN A 41 -14.11 11.48 6.39
C ASN A 41 -13.11 10.33 6.46
N ILE A 42 -13.58 9.10 6.74
CA ILE A 42 -12.75 7.89 6.69
C ILE A 42 -12.19 7.69 5.29
N SER A 43 -13.03 7.75 4.26
CA SER A 43 -12.60 7.56 2.87
C SER A 43 -11.53 8.59 2.46
N LYS A 44 -11.73 9.87 2.79
CA LYS A 44 -10.73 10.93 2.55
C LYS A 44 -9.42 10.69 3.30
N ALA A 45 -9.50 10.28 4.57
CA ALA A 45 -8.31 9.97 5.37
C ALA A 45 -7.50 8.80 4.78
N LEU A 46 -8.19 7.76 4.30
CA LEU A 46 -7.56 6.64 3.59
C LEU A 46 -6.94 7.10 2.26
N GLY A 47 -7.60 8.00 1.52
CA GLY A 47 -7.05 8.62 0.32
C GLY A 47 -5.76 9.42 0.58
N ILE A 48 -5.73 10.21 1.67
CA ILE A 48 -4.52 10.95 2.10
C ILE A 48 -3.40 9.97 2.48
N ALA A 49 -3.72 8.89 3.19
CA ALA A 49 -2.75 7.86 3.57
C ALA A 49 -2.15 7.18 2.33
N ALA A 50 -3.00 6.78 1.37
CA ALA A 50 -2.57 6.24 0.07
C ALA A 50 -1.66 7.21 -0.67
N PHE A 51 -2.07 8.47 -0.83
CA PHE A 51 -1.25 9.49 -1.47
C PHE A 51 0.13 9.64 -0.80
N THR A 52 0.15 9.72 0.53
CA THR A 52 1.39 9.85 1.31
C THR A 52 2.31 8.64 1.11
N MET A 53 1.77 7.43 1.19
CA MET A 53 2.54 6.20 0.95
C MET A 53 3.06 6.12 -0.49
N GLY A 54 2.28 6.60 -1.46
CA GLY A 54 2.69 6.70 -2.84
C GLY A 54 3.84 7.70 -3.05
N VAL A 55 3.81 8.87 -2.41
CA VAL A 55 4.92 9.84 -2.43
C VAL A 55 6.18 9.25 -1.81
N VAL A 56 6.07 8.59 -0.65
CA VAL A 56 7.22 7.91 -0.01
C VAL A 56 7.80 6.85 -0.95
N SER A 57 6.94 6.03 -1.57
CA SER A 57 7.34 5.03 -2.56
C SER A 57 8.08 5.64 -3.75
N TYR A 58 7.62 6.80 -4.24
CA TYR A 58 8.29 7.52 -5.32
C TYR A 58 9.67 8.04 -4.93
N GLN A 59 9.82 8.55 -3.70
CA GLN A 59 11.12 9.01 -3.20
C GLN A 59 12.13 7.85 -3.10
N LEU A 60 11.67 6.68 -2.66
CA LEU A 60 12.48 5.45 -2.62
C LEU A 60 12.89 4.99 -4.01
N TYR A 61 11.99 5.10 -5.00
CA TYR A 61 12.33 4.88 -6.40
C TYR A 61 13.40 5.86 -6.91
N ARG A 62 13.27 7.16 -6.60
CA ARG A 62 14.16 8.21 -7.14
C ARG A 62 15.57 8.17 -6.58
N HIS A 63 15.72 7.94 -5.29
CA HIS A 63 16.99 8.20 -4.60
C HIS A 63 17.88 6.97 -4.36
N GLU A 64 17.48 5.76 -4.80
CA GLU A 64 18.25 4.51 -4.65
C GLU A 64 18.84 4.29 -3.23
N LEU A 65 18.13 4.75 -2.20
CA LEU A 65 18.66 4.92 -0.84
C LEU A 65 18.95 3.61 -0.07
N LEU A 66 18.77 2.45 -0.69
CA LEU A 66 18.59 1.21 0.05
C LEU A 66 19.76 0.24 -0.14
N ASN A 67 20.52 0.05 0.93
CA ASN A 67 21.29 -1.17 1.14
C ASN A 67 20.35 -2.37 1.41
N ILE A 68 20.88 -3.60 1.47
CA ILE A 68 20.08 -4.82 1.63
C ILE A 68 19.21 -4.77 2.90
N ARG A 69 19.76 -4.29 4.03
CA ARG A 69 19.04 -4.19 5.31
C ARG A 69 17.91 -3.16 5.26
N GLY A 70 18.16 -1.99 4.68
CA GLY A 70 17.15 -0.97 4.46
C GLY A 70 16.04 -1.44 3.52
N SER A 71 16.40 -2.15 2.45
CA SER A 71 15.44 -2.74 1.50
C SER A 71 14.48 -3.71 2.18
N LYS A 72 14.99 -4.57 3.07
CA LYS A 72 14.18 -5.51 3.87
C LYS A 72 13.15 -4.80 4.74
N MET A 73 13.60 -3.83 5.54
CA MET A 73 12.73 -3.11 6.45
C MET A 73 11.63 -2.36 5.71
N ILE A 74 11.97 -1.73 4.60
CA ILE A 74 11.00 -1.00 3.78
C ILE A 74 10.02 -1.96 3.12
N ALA A 75 10.47 -3.08 2.57
CA ALA A 75 9.55 -4.08 2.02
C ALA A 75 8.54 -4.57 3.08
N LEU A 76 8.99 -4.79 4.32
CA LEU A 76 8.10 -5.14 5.43
C LEU A 76 7.11 -4.03 5.79
N ILE A 77 7.54 -2.77 5.81
CA ILE A 77 6.66 -1.61 6.11
C ILE A 77 5.56 -1.49 5.05
N PHE A 78 5.93 -1.56 3.77
CA PHE A 78 4.95 -1.50 2.69
C PHE A 78 4.03 -2.73 2.70
N MET A 79 4.58 -3.93 2.89
CA MET A 79 3.77 -5.15 3.06
C MET A 79 2.75 -4.99 4.19
N LEU A 80 3.19 -4.52 5.37
CA LEU A 80 2.31 -4.30 6.52
C LEU A 80 1.21 -3.30 6.20
N TYR A 81 1.56 -2.17 5.58
CA TYR A 81 0.59 -1.16 5.16
C TYR A 81 -0.52 -1.78 4.29
N HIS A 82 -0.16 -2.50 3.22
CA HIS A 82 -1.18 -3.09 2.35
C HIS A 82 -1.98 -4.22 3.02
N VAL A 83 -1.37 -5.02 3.91
CA VAL A 83 -2.12 -6.01 4.71
C VAL A 83 -3.14 -5.33 5.63
N LEU A 84 -2.73 -4.27 6.33
CA LEU A 84 -3.64 -3.52 7.21
C LEU A 84 -4.79 -2.91 6.42
N MET A 85 -4.53 -2.37 5.22
CA MET A 85 -5.58 -1.85 4.34
C MET A 85 -6.53 -2.96 3.88
N ALA A 86 -6.01 -4.11 3.46
CA ALA A 86 -6.84 -5.25 3.06
C ALA A 86 -7.76 -5.72 4.20
N PHE A 87 -7.24 -5.84 5.42
CA PHE A 87 -8.03 -6.24 6.58
C PHE A 87 -9.01 -5.16 7.02
N THR A 88 -8.65 -3.88 6.89
CA THR A 88 -9.55 -2.76 7.16
C THR A 88 -10.75 -2.78 6.20
N PHE A 89 -10.52 -2.94 4.90
CA PHE A 89 -11.62 -3.05 3.95
C PHE A 89 -12.42 -4.34 4.16
N TYR A 90 -11.77 -5.47 4.46
CA TYR A 90 -12.50 -6.70 4.75
C TYR A 90 -13.38 -6.56 6.01
N SER A 91 -12.92 -5.86 7.05
CA SER A 91 -13.70 -5.68 8.28
C SER A 91 -14.86 -4.70 8.12
N MET A 92 -14.76 -3.74 7.19
CA MET A 92 -15.84 -2.79 6.88
C MET A 92 -17.14 -3.46 6.41
N TYR A 93 -17.04 -4.59 5.72
CA TYR A 93 -18.22 -5.40 5.35
C TYR A 93 -19.02 -5.89 6.57
N ASN A 94 -18.42 -5.94 7.77
CA ASN A 94 -19.11 -6.35 9.00
C ASN A 94 -19.88 -5.21 9.69
N ILE A 95 -19.76 -3.98 9.20
CA ILE A 95 -20.40 -2.78 9.76
C ILE A 95 -21.22 -2.02 8.70
N ASP A 96 -21.75 -2.75 7.71
CA ASP A 96 -22.59 -2.24 6.61
C ASP A 96 -21.95 -1.16 5.71
N ILE A 97 -20.61 -1.00 5.79
CA ILE A 97 -19.84 -0.18 4.86
C ILE A 97 -19.32 -1.10 3.76
N THR A 98 -19.66 -0.80 2.51
CA THR A 98 -19.22 -1.60 1.36
C THR A 98 -18.03 -0.92 0.70
N PRO A 99 -16.78 -1.37 0.93
CA PRO A 99 -15.66 -0.92 0.14
C PRO A 99 -15.74 -1.47 -1.27
N HIS A 100 -15.15 -0.75 -2.22
CA HIS A 100 -15.00 -1.26 -3.58
C HIS A 100 -14.23 -2.58 -3.55
N ILE A 101 -14.80 -3.64 -4.15
CA ILE A 101 -14.23 -4.99 -4.09
C ILE A 101 -12.80 -5.08 -4.63
N GLY A 102 -12.47 -4.19 -5.58
CA GLY A 102 -11.12 -4.05 -6.11
C GLY A 102 -10.10 -3.54 -5.08
N ALA A 103 -10.51 -2.81 -4.05
CA ALA A 103 -9.60 -2.26 -3.04
C ALA A 103 -8.98 -3.37 -2.18
N THR A 104 -9.79 -4.25 -1.57
CA THR A 104 -9.28 -5.38 -0.79
C THR A 104 -8.37 -6.28 -1.61
N GLY A 105 -8.80 -6.64 -2.83
CA GLY A 105 -8.02 -7.49 -3.73
C GLY A 105 -6.70 -6.86 -4.14
N LEU A 106 -6.71 -5.58 -4.53
CA LEU A 106 -5.51 -4.86 -4.94
C LEU A 106 -4.49 -4.78 -3.79
N HIS A 107 -4.93 -4.41 -2.58
CA HIS A 107 -4.04 -4.35 -1.44
C HIS A 107 -3.44 -5.72 -1.09
N LEU A 108 -4.23 -6.81 -1.16
CA LEU A 108 -3.68 -8.17 -0.99
C LEU A 108 -2.62 -8.50 -2.05
N VAL A 109 -2.88 -8.24 -3.33
CA VAL A 109 -1.91 -8.50 -4.41
C VAL A 109 -0.62 -7.71 -4.18
N VAL A 110 -0.71 -6.42 -3.84
CA VAL A 110 0.47 -5.59 -3.61
C VAL A 110 1.24 -6.05 -2.36
N SER A 111 0.55 -6.47 -1.29
CA SER A 111 1.20 -7.05 -0.12
C SER A 111 2.01 -8.31 -0.45
N ILE A 112 1.47 -9.19 -1.32
CA ILE A 112 2.16 -10.41 -1.78
C ILE A 112 3.41 -10.03 -2.59
N ILE A 113 3.34 -9.00 -3.44
CA ILE A 113 4.49 -8.50 -4.19
C ILE A 113 5.60 -8.04 -3.24
N PHE A 114 5.27 -7.28 -2.19
CA PHE A 114 6.25 -6.85 -1.19
C PHE A 114 6.77 -8.01 -0.33
N ALA A 115 5.95 -9.03 -0.04
CA ALA A 115 6.40 -10.25 0.63
C ALA A 115 7.45 -11.00 -0.21
N ILE A 116 7.19 -11.18 -1.52
CA ILE A 116 8.14 -11.79 -2.45
C ILE A 116 9.45 -10.99 -2.48
N LEU A 117 9.36 -9.66 -2.55
CA LEU A 117 10.53 -8.79 -2.48
C LEU A 117 11.34 -8.99 -1.20
N TYR A 118 10.66 -9.04 -0.06
CA TYR A 118 11.31 -9.31 1.22
C TYR A 118 12.07 -10.64 1.20
N PHE A 119 11.42 -11.74 0.81
CA PHE A 119 12.07 -13.06 0.77
C PHE A 119 13.24 -13.13 -0.22
N GLN A 120 13.15 -12.45 -1.36
CA GLN A 120 14.26 -12.33 -2.30
C GLN A 120 15.48 -11.64 -1.67
N THR A 121 15.28 -10.65 -0.80
CA THR A 121 16.39 -9.99 -0.10
C THR A 121 16.97 -10.83 1.05
N VAL A 122 16.22 -11.78 1.61
CA VAL A 122 16.72 -12.70 2.66
C VAL A 122 17.80 -13.64 2.11
N GLY A 123 17.60 -14.19 0.91
CA GLY A 123 18.57 -15.10 0.27
C GLY A 123 19.88 -14.46 -0.19
N ILE A 124 20.01 -13.12 -0.12
CA ILE A 124 21.18 -12.36 -0.59
C ILE A 124 22.16 -12.04 0.57
N GLU A 125 21.86 -12.47 1.81
CA GLU A 125 22.80 -12.25 2.91
C GLU A 125 24.15 -12.96 2.66
N PRO A 126 25.28 -12.23 2.75
CA PRO A 126 26.57 -12.89 2.76
C PRO A 126 26.58 -13.79 4.00
N LYS A 127 26.81 -15.10 3.80
CA LYS A 127 27.09 -16.01 4.91
C LYS A 127 28.15 -15.34 5.77
N SER A 128 27.81 -15.02 7.01
CA SER A 128 28.80 -14.51 7.96
C SER A 128 29.92 -15.55 7.98
N ARG A 129 31.12 -15.14 7.59
CA ARG A 129 32.31 -15.93 7.83
C ARG A 129 32.45 -15.97 9.35
N LYS A 130 32.03 -17.08 9.96
CA LYS A 130 32.47 -17.45 11.30
C LYS A 130 33.97 -17.68 11.29
#